data_AF-A0A0C9YCH2-F1
#
_entry.id   AF-A0A0C9YCH2-F1
#
_cell.length_a   1.000
_cell.length_b   1.000
_cell.length_c   1.000
_cell.angle_alpha   90.00
_cell.angle_beta   90.00
_cell.angle_gamma   90.00
#
_symmetry.space_group_name_H-M   'P 1'
#
loop_
_entity.id
_entity.type
_entity.pdbx_description
1 polymer ?
#
loop_
_entity_poly.entity_id
_entity_poly.type
_entity_poly.pdbx_seq_one_letter_code
_entity_poly.pdbx_strand_id
1 'polypeptide(L)'
;MPFTFEDRTGDLHSSDFDDIYDRMFLRITPYSHAAPGNKSTWAIYVMGCRSTRRKDTRHLERHPSVVLEFSETRPGLGTIRFTQSPSSNISIPMHTYLRKTTFFGGSLSRKFKASDGREFKWQHKSIDGHEWAVCFHLLSYTCS
;
A
#
# COMPACT_ATOMS: atom_id res chain seq x y z
N MET A 1 9.65 18.96 -2.33
CA MET A 1 8.33 18.76 -2.98
C MET A 1 7.87 17.32 -2.74
N PRO A 2 6.67 17.08 -2.18
CA PRO A 2 6.15 15.73 -1.90
C PRO A 2 5.96 14.93 -3.19
N PHE A 3 5.96 13.59 -3.10
CA PHE A 3 5.56 12.71 -4.21
C PHE A 3 4.03 12.63 -4.28
N THR A 4 3.50 12.65 -5.49
CA THR A 4 2.06 12.52 -5.76
C THR A 4 1.91 11.55 -6.90
N PHE A 5 1.32 10.39 -6.63
CA PHE A 5 1.23 9.30 -7.58
C PHE A 5 -0.17 9.20 -8.19
N GLU A 6 -0.23 8.95 -9.49
CA GLU A 6 -1.44 8.63 -10.25
C GLU A 6 -1.41 7.15 -10.68
N ASP A 7 -2.50 6.41 -10.45
CA ASP A 7 -2.67 5.05 -10.98
C ASP A 7 -3.00 5.12 -12.48
N ARG A 8 -2.19 4.44 -13.29
CA ARG A 8 -2.28 4.47 -14.75
C ARG A 8 -3.09 3.32 -15.34
N THR A 9 -3.26 2.28 -14.56
CA THR A 9 -3.78 0.98 -14.97
C THR A 9 -5.22 0.79 -14.52
N GLY A 10 -5.57 1.27 -13.32
CA GLY A 10 -6.87 1.03 -12.71
C GLY A 10 -7.12 -0.45 -12.41
N ASP A 11 -6.07 -1.28 -12.34
CA ASP A 11 -6.17 -2.72 -12.10
C ASP A 11 -5.83 -3.04 -10.65
N LEU A 12 -6.85 -3.49 -9.90
CA LEU A 12 -6.75 -3.92 -8.51
C LEU A 12 -5.70 -5.01 -8.28
N HIS A 13 -5.37 -5.81 -9.30
CA HIS A 13 -4.45 -6.93 -9.21
C HIS A 13 -3.02 -6.62 -9.65
N SER A 14 -2.79 -5.51 -10.34
CA SER A 14 -1.44 -5.09 -10.75
C SER A 14 -1.50 -3.65 -11.21
N SER A 15 -1.02 -2.72 -10.39
CA SER A 15 -1.08 -1.31 -10.71
C SER A 15 0.29 -0.66 -10.92
N ASP A 16 0.39 0.19 -11.95
CA ASP A 16 1.53 1.06 -12.19
C ASP A 16 1.17 2.50 -11.75
N PHE A 17 2.07 3.12 -10.98
CA PHE A 17 1.89 4.45 -10.39
C PHE A 17 3.00 5.39 -10.84
N ASP A 18 2.62 6.51 -11.44
CA ASP A 18 3.56 7.52 -11.92
C ASP A 18 3.48 8.75 -10.99
N ASP A 19 4.63 9.27 -10.53
CA ASP A 19 4.67 10.59 -9.89
C ASP A 19 4.28 11.66 -10.92
N ILE A 20 3.41 12.61 -10.55
CA ILE A 20 2.93 13.66 -11.47
C ILE A 20 4.05 14.55 -12.03
N TYR A 21 5.22 14.54 -11.40
CA TYR A 21 6.42 15.27 -11.83
C TYR A 21 7.49 14.35 -12.43
N ASP A 22 7.16 13.11 -12.77
CA ASP A 22 8.05 12.14 -13.43
C ASP A 22 9.35 11.83 -12.68
N ARG A 23 9.35 11.98 -11.35
CA ARG A 23 10.53 11.73 -10.51
C ARG A 23 10.62 10.29 -10.03
N MET A 24 9.50 9.57 -9.96
CA MET A 24 9.43 8.21 -9.46
C MET A 24 8.31 7.45 -10.14
N PHE A 25 8.59 6.20 -10.49
CA PHE A 25 7.64 5.28 -11.08
C PHE A 25 7.60 4.04 -10.20
N LEU A 26 6.41 3.61 -9.80
CA LEU A 26 6.22 2.46 -8.93
C LEU A 26 5.35 1.43 -9.64
N ARG A 27 5.61 0.16 -9.34
CA ARG A 27 4.72 -0.93 -9.70
C ARG A 27 4.36 -1.74 -8.47
N ILE A 28 3.08 -2.03 -8.31
CA ILE A 28 2.54 -2.87 -7.24
C ILE A 28 1.87 -4.08 -7.88
N THR A 29 2.38 -5.28 -7.61
CA THR A 29 1.90 -6.53 -8.23
C THR A 29 2.10 -7.71 -7.28
N PRO A 30 1.36 -8.82 -7.44
CA PRO A 30 1.63 -10.07 -6.73
C PRO A 30 3.09 -10.48 -6.89
N TYR A 31 3.68 -10.96 -5.80
CA TYR A 31 5.08 -11.34 -5.80
C TYR A 31 5.27 -12.70 -6.50
N SER A 32 5.87 -12.68 -7.68
CA SER A 32 6.05 -13.87 -8.53
C SER A 32 6.90 -14.98 -7.90
N HIS A 33 7.79 -14.64 -6.96
CA HIS A 33 8.64 -15.60 -6.26
C HIS A 33 8.02 -16.09 -4.93
N ALA A 34 6.78 -15.72 -4.62
CA ALA A 34 6.07 -16.29 -3.48
C ALA A 34 5.82 -17.80 -3.71
N ALA A 35 5.66 -18.55 -2.61
CA ALA A 35 5.34 -19.97 -2.69
C ALA A 35 4.07 -20.20 -3.53
N PRO A 36 4.02 -21.26 -4.37
CA PRO A 36 2.84 -21.55 -5.20
C PRO A 36 1.57 -21.60 -4.35
N GLY A 37 0.56 -20.81 -4.72
CA GLY A 37 -0.71 -20.70 -3.98
C GLY A 37 -0.79 -19.53 -2.99
N ASN A 38 0.32 -18.87 -2.66
CA ASN A 38 0.33 -17.68 -1.82
C ASN A 38 -0.15 -16.45 -2.61
N LYS A 39 -1.44 -16.14 -2.49
CA LYS A 39 -2.07 -14.95 -3.08
C LYS A 39 -1.99 -13.71 -2.17
N SER A 40 -1.36 -13.85 -1.01
CA SER A 40 -1.30 -12.85 0.04
C SER A 40 0.02 -12.06 0.03
N THR A 41 0.91 -12.33 -0.92
CA THR A 41 2.21 -11.65 -1.00
C THR A 41 2.27 -10.72 -2.21
N TRP A 42 2.60 -9.46 -1.94
CA TRP A 42 2.69 -8.38 -2.90
C TRP A 42 4.08 -7.78 -2.89
N ALA A 43 4.49 -7.24 -4.02
CA ALA A 43 5.77 -6.58 -4.17
C ALA A 43 5.60 -5.18 -4.76
N ILE A 44 6.37 -4.25 -4.22
CA ILE A 44 6.50 -2.89 -4.71
C ILE A 44 7.88 -2.76 -5.35
N TYR A 45 7.89 -2.36 -6.61
CA TYR A 45 9.09 -2.14 -7.40
C TYR A 45 9.24 -0.65 -7.69
N VAL A 46 10.43 -0.11 -7.44
CA VAL A 46 10.81 1.19 -8.01
C VAL A 46 11.25 0.96 -9.46
N MET A 47 10.44 1.49 -10.37
CA MET A 47 10.66 1.44 -11.80
C MET A 47 11.52 2.63 -12.22
N GLY A 48 12.50 2.40 -13.09
CA GLY A 48 13.42 3.45 -13.55
C GLY A 48 12.83 4.39 -14.60
N CYS A 49 11.59 4.14 -15.02
CA CYS A 49 10.95 4.84 -16.11
C CYS A 49 9.45 4.55 -16.08
N ARG A 50 8.71 5.45 -16.72
CA ARG A 50 7.26 5.36 -16.89
C ARG A 50 6.83 4.01 -17.49
N SER A 51 5.71 3.48 -16.99
CA SER A 51 5.06 2.33 -17.62
C SER A 51 4.53 2.73 -19.00
N THR A 52 4.73 1.87 -19.99
CA THR A 52 4.11 2.04 -21.30
C THR A 52 2.75 1.36 -21.29
N ARG A 53 1.76 1.86 -22.05
CA ARG A 53 0.37 1.31 -22.09
C ARG A 53 0.24 -0.19 -22.38
N ARG A 54 1.33 -0.91 -22.71
CA ARG A 54 1.35 -2.36 -22.87
C ARG A 54 2.09 -3.01 -21.70
N LYS A 55 1.46 -4.04 -21.13
CA LYS A 55 1.90 -4.98 -20.09
C LYS A 55 3.41 -4.91 -19.80
N ASP A 56 3.81 -3.96 -18.95
CA ASP A 56 5.21 -3.79 -18.57
C ASP A 56 5.68 -4.97 -17.71
N THR A 57 6.65 -5.73 -18.18
CA THR A 57 7.20 -6.91 -17.48
C THR A 57 8.59 -6.67 -16.90
N ARG A 58 9.14 -5.45 -16.99
CA ARG A 58 10.52 -5.13 -16.55
C ARG A 58 10.74 -5.33 -15.06
N HIS A 59 9.67 -5.39 -14.28
CA HIS A 59 9.73 -5.72 -12.85
C HIS A 59 10.22 -7.16 -12.59
N LEU A 60 10.05 -8.08 -13.54
CA LEU A 60 10.51 -9.47 -13.42
C LEU A 60 12.04 -9.58 -13.38
N GLU A 61 12.75 -8.60 -13.93
CA GLU A 61 14.22 -8.53 -13.94
C GLU A 61 14.77 -7.73 -12.76
N ARG A 62 13.89 -7.20 -11.90
CA ARG A 62 14.26 -6.31 -10.79
C ARG A 62 14.06 -7.01 -9.47
N HIS A 63 14.91 -6.69 -8.51
CA HIS A 63 14.63 -6.99 -7.12
C HIS A 63 13.54 -6.03 -6.64
N PRO A 64 12.50 -6.51 -5.92
CA PRO A 64 11.52 -5.61 -5.32
C PRO A 64 12.22 -4.65 -4.36
N SER A 65 11.61 -3.50 -4.10
CA SER A 65 12.06 -2.56 -3.07
C SER A 65 11.41 -2.86 -1.71
N VAL A 66 10.15 -3.31 -1.76
CA VAL A 66 9.37 -3.71 -0.58
C VAL A 66 8.57 -4.96 -0.93
N VAL A 67 8.51 -5.91 0.00
CA VAL A 67 7.60 -7.06 -0.06
C VAL A 67 6.61 -6.95 1.09
N LEU A 68 5.33 -7.06 0.75
CA LEU A 68 4.20 -7.05 1.68
C LEU A 68 3.65 -8.47 1.76
N GLU A 69 3.76 -9.10 2.92
CA GLU A 69 3.21 -10.43 3.16
C GLU A 69 2.01 -10.27 4.09
N PHE A 70 0.79 -10.41 3.56
CA PHE A 70 -0.43 -10.35 4.36
C PHE A 70 -0.68 -11.68 5.05
N SER A 71 -1.25 -11.65 6.27
CA SER A 71 -1.59 -12.87 6.98
C SER A 71 -2.73 -13.61 6.29
N GLU A 72 -2.62 -14.93 6.20
CA GLU A 72 -3.70 -15.79 5.70
C GLU A 72 -4.89 -15.86 6.68
N THR A 73 -4.65 -15.53 7.95
CA THR A 73 -5.73 -15.40 8.94
C THR A 73 -6.52 -14.12 8.65
N ARG A 74 -7.82 -14.22 8.36
CA ARG A 74 -8.68 -13.04 8.19
C ARG A 74 -9.15 -12.55 9.55
N PRO A 75 -9.11 -11.24 9.87
CA PRO A 75 -8.59 -10.09 9.14
C PRO A 75 -7.21 -9.65 9.67
N GLY A 76 -6.17 -10.38 9.32
CA GLY A 76 -4.81 -10.23 9.83
C GLY A 76 -3.96 -9.33 8.96
N LEU A 77 -3.41 -8.28 9.58
CA LEU A 77 -2.26 -7.58 9.02
C LEU A 77 -1.04 -8.51 9.09
N GLY A 78 -0.15 -8.43 8.10
CA GLY A 78 1.05 -9.24 8.09
C GLY A 78 2.32 -8.40 8.27
N THR A 79 3.32 -8.61 7.43
CA THR A 79 4.66 -8.01 7.58
C THR A 79 5.10 -7.25 6.33
N ILE A 80 5.96 -6.26 6.54
CA ILE A 80 6.60 -5.45 5.52
C ILE A 80 8.09 -5.79 5.57
N ARG A 81 8.65 -6.20 4.44
CA ARG A 81 10.09 -6.44 4.29
C ARG A 81 10.69 -5.44 3.33
N PHE A 82 11.71 -4.72 3.79
CA PHE A 82 12.54 -3.87 2.93
C PHE A 82 13.72 -4.70 2.43
N THR A 83 13.89 -4.75 1.12
CA THR A 83 14.87 -5.64 0.46
C THR A 83 16.12 -4.87 0.01
N GLN A 84 16.07 -3.55 -0.01
CA GLN A 84 17.19 -2.69 -0.40
C GLN A 84 18.04 -2.29 0.82
N SER A 85 19.36 -2.22 0.60
CA SER A 85 20.36 -1.73 1.57
C SER A 85 20.08 -0.26 1.93
N PRO A 86 20.31 0.19 3.18
CA PRO A 86 20.95 -0.52 4.31
C PRO A 86 20.01 -1.44 5.10
N SER A 87 18.72 -1.45 4.78
CA SER A 87 17.65 -2.08 5.55
C SER A 87 17.24 -3.46 5.03
N SER A 88 18.09 -4.13 4.24
CA SER A 88 17.77 -5.35 3.47
C SER A 88 17.34 -6.59 4.28
N ASN A 89 17.30 -6.49 5.61
CA ASN A 89 16.86 -7.54 6.53
C ASN A 89 15.82 -7.07 7.55
N ILE A 90 15.25 -5.87 7.40
CA ILE A 90 14.26 -5.37 8.35
C ILE A 90 12.87 -5.88 7.95
N SER A 91 12.32 -6.74 8.78
CA SER A 91 10.90 -7.13 8.75
C SER A 91 10.15 -6.35 9.82
N ILE A 92 9.12 -5.60 9.41
CA ILE A 92 8.30 -4.77 10.29
C ILE A 92 6.86 -5.27 10.25
N PRO A 93 6.25 -5.60 11.39
CA PRO A 93 4.82 -5.89 11.42
C PRO A 93 4.01 -4.70 10.92
N MET A 94 3.08 -4.93 9.99
CA MET A 94 2.23 -3.88 9.41
C MET A 94 1.43 -3.11 10.48
N HIS A 95 1.13 -3.73 11.63
CA HIS A 95 0.46 -3.06 12.75
C HIS A 95 1.22 -1.87 13.33
N THR A 96 2.53 -1.79 13.06
CA THR A 96 3.40 -0.68 13.50
C THR A 96 2.97 0.62 12.82
N TYR A 97 2.53 0.52 11.56
CA TYR A 97 2.04 1.63 10.75
C TYR A 97 0.51 1.74 10.76
N LEU A 98 -0.20 0.61 10.82
CA LEU A 98 -1.65 0.52 10.72
C LEU A 98 -2.26 0.03 12.04
N ARG A 99 -2.86 0.93 12.82
CA ARG A 99 -3.48 0.59 14.10
C ARG A 99 -4.99 0.45 13.97
N LYS A 100 -5.59 -0.46 14.74
CA LYS A 100 -7.06 -0.46 14.91
C LYS A 100 -7.50 0.87 15.50
N THR A 101 -8.61 1.42 15.02
CA THR A 101 -9.19 2.65 15.59
C THR A 101 -9.83 2.40 16.96
N THR A 102 -10.30 1.18 17.19
CA THR A 102 -11.10 0.78 18.36
C THR A 102 -10.80 -0.69 18.68
N PHE A 103 -10.70 -1.03 19.97
CA PHE A 103 -10.45 -2.41 20.41
C PHE A 103 -11.63 -3.35 20.12
N PHE A 104 -12.87 -2.85 20.21
CA PHE A 104 -14.11 -3.61 20.01
C PHE A 104 -14.82 -3.32 18.66
N GLY A 105 -14.26 -2.44 17.84
CA GLY A 105 -14.83 -2.13 16.53
C GLY A 105 -14.30 -3.01 15.42
N GLY A 106 -15.03 -3.03 14.30
CA GLY A 106 -14.74 -3.88 13.15
C GLY A 106 -13.31 -3.76 12.62
N SER A 107 -12.82 -4.86 12.06
CA SER A 107 -11.47 -4.95 11.50
C SER A 107 -11.24 -4.07 10.26
N LEU A 108 -12.28 -3.43 9.72
CA LEU A 108 -12.22 -2.63 8.50
C LEU A 108 -12.09 -1.11 8.77
N SER A 109 -11.74 -0.74 10.02
CA SER A 109 -11.36 0.61 10.39
C SER A 109 -9.92 0.63 10.94
N ARG A 110 -9.03 1.37 10.27
CA ARG A 110 -7.61 1.49 10.65
C ARG A 110 -7.17 2.94 10.63
N LYS A 111 -6.24 3.30 11.50
CA LYS A 111 -5.55 4.59 11.48
C LYS A 111 -4.06 4.44 11.21
N PHE A 112 -3.49 5.40 10.52
CA PHE A 112 -2.05 5.50 10.26
C PHE A 112 -1.59 6.93 10.39
N LYS A 113 -0.30 7.10 10.68
CA LYS A 113 0.35 8.41 10.76
C LYS A 113 1.14 8.63 9.47
N ALA A 114 0.87 9.72 8.78
CA ALA A 114 1.62 10.12 7.60
C ALA A 114 2.98 10.72 8.00
N SER A 115 3.85 10.92 7.00
CA SER A 115 5.18 11.50 7.20
C SER A 115 5.15 12.94 7.72
N ASP A 116 4.08 13.69 7.46
CA ASP A 116 3.85 15.04 7.99
C ASP A 116 3.32 15.04 9.44
N GLY A 117 3.16 13.86 10.03
CA GLY A 117 2.71 13.66 11.38
C GLY A 117 1.20 13.65 11.57
N ARG A 118 0.39 13.94 10.53
CA ARG A 118 -1.07 13.86 10.62
C ARG A 118 -1.55 12.43 10.69
N GLU A 119 -2.57 12.20 11.51
CA GLU A 119 -3.26 10.92 11.58
C GLU A 119 -4.42 10.88 10.58
N PHE A 120 -4.45 9.79 9.81
CA PHE A 120 -5.50 9.47 8.85
C PHE A 120 -6.23 8.21 9.30
N LYS A 121 -7.51 8.13 8.97
CA LYS A 121 -8.37 6.95 9.18
C LYS A 121 -8.83 6.42 7.85
N TRP A 122 -8.59 5.13 7.62
CA TRP A 122 -9.14 4.36 6.52
C TRP A 122 -10.34 3.57 7.04
N GLN A 123 -11.51 3.79 6.46
CA GLN A 123 -12.78 3.24 6.94
C GLN A 123 -13.61 2.65 5.81
N HIS A 124 -14.12 1.44 6.02
CA HIS A 124 -15.05 0.78 5.10
C HIS A 124 -16.49 1.28 5.33
N LYS A 125 -17.18 1.67 4.26
CA LYS A 125 -18.59 2.10 4.23
C LYS A 125 -18.93 3.14 5.31
N SER A 126 -18.06 4.11 5.49
CA SER A 126 -18.25 5.20 6.46
C SER A 126 -18.93 6.44 5.88
N ILE A 127 -18.95 6.56 4.55
CA ILE A 127 -19.61 7.62 3.79
C ILE A 127 -20.53 6.92 2.79
N ASP A 128 -21.77 7.39 2.64
CA ASP A 128 -22.71 6.79 1.72
C ASP A 128 -22.21 6.84 0.27
N GLY A 129 -22.49 5.79 -0.50
CA GLY A 129 -21.97 5.63 -1.86
C GLY A 129 -20.47 5.29 -1.99
N HIS A 130 -19.70 5.27 -0.90
CA HIS A 130 -18.27 4.95 -0.92
C HIS A 130 -17.94 3.68 -0.13
N GLU A 131 -17.39 2.67 -0.81
CA GLU A 131 -16.96 1.43 -0.14
C GLU A 131 -15.81 1.68 0.83
N TRP A 132 -14.86 2.55 0.47
CA TRP A 132 -13.71 2.91 1.29
C TRP A 132 -13.49 4.42 1.27
N ALA A 133 -13.26 4.99 2.46
CA ALA A 133 -12.95 6.41 2.62
C ALA A 133 -11.68 6.59 3.46
N VAL A 134 -10.88 7.58 3.09
CA VAL A 134 -9.73 8.04 3.86
C VAL A 134 -10.03 9.44 4.40
N CYS A 135 -10.10 9.57 5.71
CA CYS A 135 -10.43 10.80 6.40
C CYS A 135 -9.25 11.27 7.25
N PHE A 136 -9.01 12.58 7.31
CA PHE A 136 -8.05 13.18 8.23
C PHE A 136 -8.77 14.15 9.16
N HIS A 137 -8.36 14.17 10.43
CA HIS A 137 -9.00 15.05 11.40
C HIS A 137 -8.39 16.45 11.27
N LEU A 138 -9.04 17.32 10.48
CA LEU A 138 -9.01 18.75 10.77
C LEU A 138 -10.08 19.00 11.82
N LEU A 139 -9.76 19.89 12.77
CA LEU A 139 -10.62 20.33 13.86
C LEU A 139 -12.11 20.35 13.46
N SER A 140 -12.91 19.60 14.21
CA SER A 140 -14.36 19.77 14.37
C SER A 140 -15.21 19.86 13.09
N TYR A 141 -15.18 18.86 12.21
CA TYR A 141 -16.39 18.47 11.47
C TYR A 141 -16.48 16.94 11.44
N THR A 142 -17.38 16.43 12.28
CA THR A 142 -17.85 15.05 12.24
C THR A 142 -18.50 14.80 10.89
N CYS A 143 -18.00 13.81 10.14
CA CYS A 143 -18.78 13.25 9.05
C CYS A 143 -19.88 12.39 9.71
N SER A 144 -21.09 12.93 9.76
CA SER A 144 -22.33 12.26 10.17
C SER A 144 -22.92 11.48 9.02
#